data_AF-A0A2N2N3A2-F1
#
_entry.id   AF-A0A2N2N3A2-F1
#
_cell.length_a   1.000
_cell.length_b   1.000
_cell.length_c   1.000
_cell.angle_alpha   90.00
_cell.angle_beta   90.00
_cell.angle_gamma   90.00
#
_symmetry.space_group_name_H-M   'P 1'
#
loop_
_entity.id
_entity.type
_entity.pdbx_description
1 polymer ?
#
loop_
_entity_poly.entity_id
_entity_poly.type
_entity_poly.pdbx_seq_one_letter_code
_entity_poly.pdbx_strand_id
1 'polypeptide(L)'
;MANTTDFQKLLIEQKEAGNEIKNVSAEINMIAINAAIESAHAASGIRTMMDNILNLMMTAICRLIADSLSSGSLSLNTVELEKLITRLGVDDIFITDSDAVTVGSNHESALGWRFPDDPKAQAFAFRSLIGQTDGVVAQPIAQRDMDSVMFKFVGVSRIDEPGIVQIGLKADSISRYQTEIGSVFGLLANEIRNLGTKIGTSTARIQQVTNDLHKLDMS
;
A
#
# COMPACT_ATOMS: atom_id res chain seq x y z
N MET A 1 5.14 44.92 -53.78
CA MET A 1 6.01 45.17 -52.61
C MET A 1 5.27 45.18 -51.27
N ALA A 2 3.94 45.02 -51.20
CA ALA A 2 3.20 44.95 -49.92
C ALA A 2 3.17 43.55 -49.26
N ASN A 3 3.58 42.48 -49.96
CA ASN A 3 3.34 41.09 -49.55
C ASN A 3 4.44 40.50 -48.62
N THR A 4 5.67 41.01 -48.69
CA THR A 4 6.81 40.50 -47.91
C THR A 4 6.73 40.93 -46.43
N THR A 5 6.21 42.12 -46.16
CA THR A 5 6.07 42.65 -44.79
C THR A 5 5.00 41.89 -44.00
N ASP A 6 3.90 41.50 -44.64
CA ASP A 6 2.86 40.69 -44.01
C ASP A 6 3.33 39.26 -43.72
N PHE A 7 4.13 38.66 -44.61
CA PHE A 7 4.72 37.34 -44.39
C PHE A 7 5.69 37.31 -43.20
N GLN A 8 6.57 38.32 -43.09
CA GLN A 8 7.49 38.45 -41.95
C GLN A 8 6.74 38.64 -40.63
N LYS A 9 5.67 39.43 -40.63
CA LYS A 9 4.82 39.62 -39.45
C LYS A 9 4.20 38.30 -39.00
N LEU A 10 3.67 37.49 -39.92
CA LEU A 10 3.10 36.18 -39.63
C LEU A 10 4.14 35.19 -39.07
N LEU A 11 5.39 35.23 -39.55
CA LEU A 11 6.48 34.39 -39.01
C LEU A 11 6.86 34.79 -37.57
N ILE A 12 6.84 36.09 -37.25
CA ILE A 12 7.08 36.58 -35.89
C ILE A 12 5.94 36.12 -34.96
N GLU A 13 4.68 36.32 -35.36
CA GLU A 13 3.51 35.86 -34.60
C GLU A 13 3.54 34.34 -34.38
N GLN A 14 3.91 33.56 -35.41
CA GLN A 14 4.04 32.11 -35.29
C GLN A 14 5.17 31.71 -34.31
N LYS A 15 6.28 32.43 -34.31
CA LYS A 15 7.40 32.18 -33.39
C LYS A 15 7.03 32.49 -31.94
N GLU A 16 6.28 33.57 -31.72
CA GLU A 16 5.72 33.93 -30.41
C GLU A 16 4.74 32.87 -29.92
N ALA A 17 3.79 32.44 -30.76
CA ALA A 17 2.88 31.33 -30.45
C ALA A 17 3.65 30.04 -30.12
N GLY A 18 4.74 29.74 -30.85
CA GLY A 18 5.61 28.61 -30.53
C GLY A 18 6.27 28.74 -29.15
N ASN A 19 6.70 29.94 -28.73
CA ASN A 19 7.25 30.14 -27.39
C ASN A 19 6.19 29.94 -26.30
N GLU A 20 4.97 30.42 -26.52
CA GLU A 20 3.84 30.22 -25.61
C GLU A 20 3.53 28.73 -25.44
N ILE A 21 3.43 27.97 -26.54
CA ILE A 21 3.16 26.52 -26.49
C ILE A 21 4.30 25.78 -25.78
N LYS A 22 5.56 26.21 -25.95
CA LYS A 22 6.71 25.64 -25.24
C LYS A 22 6.62 25.88 -23.73
N ASN A 23 6.17 27.07 -23.31
CA ASN A 23 5.93 27.36 -21.90
C ASN A 23 4.80 26.51 -21.33
N VAL A 24 3.69 26.37 -22.07
CA VAL A 24 2.57 25.48 -21.69
C VAL A 24 3.05 24.02 -21.56
N SER A 25 3.91 23.54 -22.47
CA SER A 25 4.52 22.21 -22.36
C SER A 25 5.32 22.02 -21.07
N ALA A 26 6.08 23.04 -20.64
CA ALA A 26 6.81 23.02 -19.38
C ALA A 26 5.86 23.01 -18.16
N GLU A 27 4.78 23.79 -18.20
CA GLU A 27 3.74 23.79 -17.17
C GLU A 27 3.05 22.42 -17.05
N ILE A 28 2.70 21.80 -18.18
CA ILE A 28 2.12 20.44 -18.22
C ILE A 28 3.06 19.43 -17.55
N ASN A 29 4.37 19.52 -17.80
CA ASN A 29 5.35 18.64 -17.16
C ASN A 29 5.40 18.86 -15.64
N MET A 30 5.30 20.11 -15.17
CA MET A 30 5.25 20.40 -13.73
C MET A 30 3.96 19.88 -13.08
N ILE A 31 2.81 20.02 -13.75
CA ILE A 31 1.54 19.46 -13.30
C ILE A 31 1.64 17.95 -13.19
N ALA A 32 2.25 17.28 -14.17
CA ALA A 32 2.46 15.84 -14.14
C ALA A 32 3.31 15.39 -12.93
N ILE A 33 4.38 16.13 -12.61
CA ILE A 33 5.23 15.86 -11.45
C ILE A 33 4.44 16.04 -10.15
N ASN A 34 3.71 17.15 -10.01
CA ASN A 34 2.91 17.42 -8.82
C ASN A 34 1.81 16.37 -8.63
N ALA A 35 1.14 15.96 -9.72
CA ALA A 35 0.17 14.88 -9.69
C ALA A 35 0.81 13.56 -9.24
N ALA A 36 2.00 13.22 -9.74
CA ALA A 36 2.71 12.02 -9.30
C ALA A 36 3.07 12.05 -7.81
N ILE A 37 3.51 13.20 -7.29
CA ILE A 37 3.84 13.38 -5.86
C ILE A 37 2.59 13.21 -5.00
N GLU A 38 1.50 13.90 -5.34
CA GLU A 38 0.25 13.82 -4.59
C GLU A 38 -0.33 12.40 -4.59
N SER A 39 -0.21 11.71 -5.73
CA SER A 39 -0.60 10.30 -5.85
C SER A 39 0.19 9.39 -4.91
N ALA A 40 1.51 9.60 -4.84
CA ALA A 40 2.36 8.84 -3.94
C ALA A 40 2.01 9.11 -2.47
N HIS A 41 1.72 10.36 -2.12
CA HIS A 41 1.25 10.74 -0.79
C HIS A 41 -0.10 10.11 -0.44
N ALA A 42 -1.11 10.22 -1.32
CA ALA A 42 -2.41 9.62 -1.12
C ALA A 42 -2.31 8.09 -0.96
N ALA A 43 -1.53 7.42 -1.80
CA ALA A 43 -1.28 5.99 -1.69
C ALA A 43 -0.62 5.63 -0.34
N SER A 44 0.30 6.46 0.16
CA SER A 44 0.90 6.26 1.48
C SER A 44 -0.09 6.45 2.61
N GLY A 45 -0.91 7.51 2.55
CA GLY A 45 -1.95 7.77 3.54
C GLY A 45 -2.95 6.62 3.63
N ILE A 46 -3.36 6.06 2.49
CA ILE A 46 -4.25 4.89 2.43
C ILE A 46 -3.59 3.65 3.05
N ARG A 47 -2.30 3.41 2.80
CA ARG A 47 -1.58 2.29 3.44
C ARG A 47 -1.57 2.42 4.96
N THR A 48 -1.28 3.61 5.49
CA THR A 48 -1.30 3.86 6.94
C THR A 48 -2.70 3.73 7.53
N MET A 49 -3.72 4.29 6.87
CA MET A 49 -5.12 4.16 7.28
C MET A 49 -5.53 2.68 7.33
N MET A 50 -5.18 1.91 6.30
CA MET A 50 -5.51 0.48 6.23
C MET A 50 -4.82 -0.30 7.34
N ASP A 51 -3.53 -0.04 7.59
CA ASP A 51 -2.81 -0.70 8.70
C ASP A 51 -3.49 -0.42 10.05
N ASN A 52 -3.91 0.82 10.30
CA ASN A 52 -4.63 1.21 11.51
C ASN A 52 -6.00 0.53 11.64
N ILE A 53 -6.79 0.46 10.56
CA ILE A 53 -8.08 -0.22 10.55
C ILE A 53 -7.91 -1.70 10.84
N LEU A 54 -6.93 -2.34 10.18
CA LEU A 54 -6.62 -3.75 10.41
C LEU A 54 -6.14 -4.00 11.84
N ASN A 55 -5.28 -3.13 12.38
CA ASN A 55 -4.85 -3.21 13.78
C ASN A 55 -6.05 -3.20 14.73
N LEU A 56 -6.97 -2.25 14.55
CA LEU A 56 -8.17 -2.12 15.38
C LEU A 56 -9.07 -3.36 15.25
N MET A 57 -9.41 -3.74 14.01
CA MET A 57 -10.29 -4.87 13.73
C MET A 57 -9.73 -6.19 14.29
N MET A 58 -8.47 -6.48 13.99
CA MET A 58 -7.84 -7.72 14.43
C MET A 58 -7.66 -7.76 15.96
N THR A 59 -7.32 -6.63 16.58
CA THR A 59 -7.27 -6.55 18.06
C THR A 59 -8.63 -6.82 18.68
N ALA A 60 -9.71 -6.26 18.11
CA ALA A 60 -11.06 -6.50 18.59
C ALA A 60 -11.45 -7.99 18.47
N ILE A 61 -11.12 -8.62 17.34
CA ILE A 61 -11.33 -10.07 17.14
C ILE A 61 -10.56 -10.88 18.18
N CYS A 62 -9.27 -10.61 18.37
CA CYS A 62 -8.45 -11.28 19.38
C CYS A 62 -9.05 -11.16 20.79
N ARG A 63 -9.53 -9.98 21.17
CA ARG A 63 -10.18 -9.75 22.48
C ARG A 63 -11.47 -10.55 22.62
N LEU A 64 -12.32 -10.56 21.60
CA LEU A 64 -13.55 -11.36 21.62
C LEU A 64 -13.26 -12.85 21.77
N ILE A 65 -12.19 -13.34 21.14
CA ILE A 65 -11.73 -14.72 21.31
C ILE A 65 -11.25 -14.96 22.75
N ALA A 66 -10.43 -14.06 23.30
CA ALA A 66 -9.94 -14.15 24.69
C ALA A 66 -11.09 -14.13 25.72
N ASP A 67 -12.11 -13.29 25.51
CA ASP A 67 -13.33 -13.25 26.33
C ASP A 67 -14.14 -14.55 26.21
N SER A 68 -14.20 -15.13 25.00
CA SER A 68 -14.90 -16.39 24.74
C SER A 68 -14.20 -17.57 25.42
N LEU A 69 -12.86 -17.55 25.47
CA LEU A 69 -12.06 -18.52 26.24
C LEU A 69 -12.34 -18.38 27.75
N SER A 70 -12.31 -17.16 28.28
CA SER A 70 -12.58 -16.88 29.69
C SER A 70 -13.97 -17.26 30.16
N SER A 71 -14.97 -17.11 29.30
CA SER A 71 -16.33 -17.57 29.59
C SER A 71 -16.54 -19.08 29.40
N GLY A 72 -15.54 -19.82 28.91
CA GLY A 72 -15.64 -21.25 28.61
C GLY A 72 -16.56 -21.56 27.41
N SER A 73 -16.89 -20.54 26.61
CA SER A 73 -17.82 -20.67 25.48
C SER A 73 -17.13 -21.07 24.17
N LEU A 74 -15.79 -21.03 24.13
CA LEU A 74 -14.99 -21.39 22.97
C LEU A 74 -14.34 -22.77 23.12
N SER A 75 -14.55 -23.63 22.11
CA SER A 75 -13.84 -24.91 21.98
C SER A 75 -12.48 -24.70 21.32
N LEU A 76 -11.44 -25.32 21.85
CA LEU A 76 -10.10 -25.35 21.24
C LEU A 76 -9.96 -26.41 20.13
N ASN A 77 -11.05 -27.08 19.75
CA ASN A 77 -11.04 -28.04 18.65
C ASN A 77 -10.73 -27.33 17.32
N THR A 78 -9.76 -27.86 16.59
CA THR A 78 -9.27 -27.30 15.31
C THR A 78 -10.38 -27.05 14.29
N VAL A 79 -11.35 -27.96 14.16
CA VAL A 79 -12.44 -27.81 13.17
C VAL A 79 -13.40 -26.68 13.56
N GLU A 80 -13.66 -26.50 14.85
CA GLU A 80 -14.52 -25.40 15.34
C GLU A 80 -13.81 -24.05 15.25
N LEU A 81 -12.50 -24.02 15.54
CA LEU A 81 -11.67 -22.83 15.36
C LEU A 81 -11.60 -22.41 13.89
N GLU A 82 -11.40 -23.35 12.96
CA GLU A 82 -11.40 -23.09 11.51
C GLU A 82 -12.74 -22.47 11.05
N LYS A 83 -13.87 -23.02 11.48
CA LYS A 83 -15.20 -22.44 11.19
C LYS A 83 -15.35 -21.03 11.76
N LEU A 84 -14.86 -20.79 12.98
CA LEU A 84 -14.94 -19.48 13.62
C LEU A 84 -14.14 -18.45 12.83
N ILE A 85 -12.86 -18.71 12.56
CA ILE A 85 -11.99 -17.75 11.89
C ILE A 85 -12.41 -17.48 10.45
N THR A 86 -12.96 -18.48 9.76
CA THR A 86 -13.52 -18.33 8.41
C THR A 86 -14.68 -17.34 8.41
N ARG A 87 -15.55 -17.39 9.44
CA ARG A 87 -16.66 -16.44 9.59
C ARG A 87 -16.20 -15.03 9.97
N LEU A 88 -15.08 -14.93 10.69
CA LEU A 88 -14.47 -13.67 11.10
C LEU A 88 -13.59 -13.05 10.00
N GLY A 89 -13.36 -13.77 8.90
CA GLY A 89 -12.56 -13.31 7.78
C GLY A 89 -11.06 -13.23 8.09
N VAL A 90 -10.54 -14.10 8.96
CA VAL A 90 -9.11 -14.21 9.28
C VAL A 90 -8.60 -15.60 8.91
N ASP A 91 -7.31 -15.71 8.61
CA ASP A 91 -6.72 -16.89 7.99
C ASP A 91 -6.14 -17.88 9.01
N ASP A 92 -5.53 -17.36 10.07
CA ASP A 92 -4.84 -18.16 11.07
C ASP A 92 -5.25 -17.75 12.48
N ILE A 93 -5.28 -18.73 13.38
CA ILE A 93 -5.40 -18.52 14.82
C ILE A 93 -4.41 -19.40 15.58
N PHE A 94 -3.78 -18.81 16.58
CA PHE A 94 -2.90 -19.48 17.53
C PHE A 94 -3.29 -19.08 18.95
N ILE A 95 -3.65 -20.05 19.77
CA ILE A 95 -3.95 -19.90 21.19
C ILE A 95 -2.88 -20.68 21.93
N THR A 96 -2.16 -20.02 22.83
CA THR A 96 -1.03 -20.63 23.54
C THR A 96 -1.27 -20.74 25.04
N ASP A 97 -0.54 -21.64 25.67
CA ASP A 97 -0.39 -21.70 27.12
C ASP A 97 0.66 -20.70 27.64
N SER A 98 1.04 -20.84 28.92
CA SER A 98 1.98 -19.98 29.63
C SER A 98 3.44 -20.11 29.18
N ASP A 99 3.80 -21.18 28.46
CA ASP A 99 5.14 -21.33 27.85
C ASP A 99 5.13 -20.95 26.35
N ALA A 100 4.01 -20.38 25.90
CA ALA A 100 3.73 -20.07 24.50
C ALA A 100 3.67 -21.31 23.59
N VAL A 101 3.33 -22.48 24.15
CA VAL A 101 3.03 -23.68 23.35
C VAL A 101 1.61 -23.55 22.82
N THR A 102 1.43 -23.73 21.51
CA THR A 102 0.12 -23.64 20.88
C THR A 102 -0.77 -24.81 21.32
N VAL A 103 -1.85 -24.50 22.03
CA VAL A 103 -2.85 -25.46 22.52
C VAL A 103 -4.16 -25.42 21.73
N GLY A 104 -4.37 -24.38 20.93
CA GLY A 104 -5.50 -24.27 20.01
C GLY A 104 -5.08 -23.57 18.72
N SER A 105 -5.45 -24.13 17.58
CA SER A 105 -5.23 -23.54 16.27
C SER A 105 -6.20 -24.14 15.26
N ASN A 106 -6.47 -23.41 14.19
CA ASN A 106 -7.14 -23.95 13.00
C ASN A 106 -6.23 -24.83 12.14
N HIS A 107 -4.92 -24.84 12.42
CA HIS A 107 -3.96 -25.76 11.80
C HIS A 107 -3.54 -26.84 12.79
N GLU A 108 -3.82 -28.10 12.47
CA GLU A 108 -3.41 -29.24 13.31
C GLU A 108 -1.88 -29.32 13.47
N SER A 109 -1.14 -28.98 12.41
CA SER A 109 0.33 -28.93 12.42
C SER A 109 0.92 -27.86 13.34
N ALA A 110 0.12 -26.89 13.78
CA ALA A 110 0.56 -25.85 14.71
C ALA A 110 0.41 -26.30 16.18
N LEU A 111 -0.38 -27.32 16.48
CA LEU A 111 -0.56 -27.79 17.85
C LEU A 111 0.76 -28.33 18.42
N GLY A 112 1.12 -27.88 19.62
CA GLY A 112 2.40 -28.21 20.25
C GLY A 112 3.59 -27.38 19.74
N TRP A 113 3.41 -26.53 18.71
CA TRP A 113 4.45 -25.59 18.30
C TRP A 113 4.60 -24.48 19.34
N ARG A 114 5.83 -24.28 19.81
CA ARG A 114 6.17 -23.26 20.81
C ARG A 114 6.68 -22.00 20.12
N PHE A 115 6.15 -20.84 20.51
CA PHE A 115 6.67 -19.57 19.99
C PHE A 115 8.15 -19.44 20.39
N PRO A 116 9.05 -19.15 19.43
CA PRO A 116 10.49 -19.16 19.66
C PRO A 116 10.93 -18.07 20.64
N ASP A 117 11.99 -18.38 21.39
CA ASP A 117 12.67 -17.42 22.28
C ASP A 117 13.75 -16.59 21.56
N ASP A 118 13.98 -16.83 20.26
CA ASP A 118 14.95 -16.08 19.45
C ASP A 118 14.39 -14.68 19.13
N PRO A 119 15.04 -13.58 19.56
CA PRO A 119 14.62 -12.22 19.26
C PRO A 119 14.52 -11.89 17.76
N LYS A 120 15.14 -12.69 16.89
CA LYS A 120 15.06 -12.53 15.44
C LYS A 120 13.81 -13.16 14.82
N ALA A 121 13.15 -14.08 15.53
CA ALA A 121 11.98 -14.76 15.01
C ALA A 121 10.74 -13.85 15.08
N GLN A 122 9.90 -13.88 14.05
CA GLN A 122 8.71 -13.02 13.98
C GLN A 122 7.78 -13.19 15.18
N ALA A 123 7.59 -14.42 15.66
CA ALA A 123 6.69 -14.74 16.77
C ALA A 123 7.22 -14.34 18.17
N PHE A 124 8.50 -13.99 18.30
CA PHE A 124 9.11 -13.64 19.60
C PHE A 124 8.41 -12.47 20.29
N ALA A 125 8.03 -11.44 19.52
CA ALA A 125 7.40 -10.23 20.07
C ALA A 125 6.14 -10.51 20.90
N PHE A 126 5.38 -11.56 20.53
CA PHE A 126 4.13 -11.92 21.21
C PHE A 126 4.36 -12.59 22.57
N ARG A 127 5.55 -13.16 22.83
CA ARG A 127 5.87 -13.73 24.15
C ARG A 127 5.78 -12.69 25.27
N SER A 128 5.95 -11.40 24.94
CA SER A 128 5.77 -10.29 25.89
C SER A 128 4.35 -10.17 26.45
N LEU A 129 3.35 -10.78 25.81
CA LEU A 129 1.95 -10.78 26.22
C LEU A 129 1.64 -11.75 27.37
N ILE A 130 2.51 -12.72 27.61
CA ILE A 130 2.30 -13.75 28.62
C ILE A 130 2.33 -13.11 30.01
N GLY A 131 1.24 -13.27 30.76
CA GLY A 131 1.09 -12.69 32.10
C GLY A 131 0.82 -11.18 32.12
N GLN A 132 0.66 -10.53 30.96
CA GLN A 132 0.20 -9.13 30.91
C GLN A 132 -1.32 -9.05 31.04
N THR A 133 -1.80 -7.97 31.65
CA THR A 133 -3.23 -7.61 31.65
C THR A 133 -3.51 -6.68 30.48
N ASP A 134 -4.53 -6.97 29.66
CA ASP A 134 -4.91 -6.20 28.48
C ASP A 134 -3.77 -5.96 27.46
N GLY A 135 -2.76 -6.82 27.45
CA GLY A 135 -1.63 -6.72 26.53
C GLY A 135 -2.07 -6.85 25.07
N VAL A 136 -1.48 -6.04 24.19
CA VAL A 136 -1.69 -6.09 22.75
C VAL A 136 -0.36 -5.93 22.02
N VAL A 137 -0.10 -6.80 21.05
CA VAL A 137 1.00 -6.67 20.09
C VAL A 137 0.41 -6.74 18.69
N ALA A 138 0.63 -5.70 17.90
CA ALA A 138 0.25 -5.65 16.50
C ALA A 138 1.51 -5.45 15.66
N GLN A 139 1.75 -6.36 14.71
CA GLN A 139 2.89 -6.29 13.82
C GLN A 139 2.52 -5.61 12.50
N PRO A 140 3.47 -4.90 11.86
CA PRO A 140 3.28 -4.44 10.50
C PRO A 140 3.10 -5.63 9.56
N ILE A 141 2.49 -5.37 8.40
CA ILE A 141 2.42 -6.37 7.32
C ILE A 141 3.85 -6.76 6.93
N ALA A 142 4.19 -8.03 7.05
CA ALA A 142 5.52 -8.57 6.81
C ALA A 142 5.46 -9.95 6.17
N GLN A 143 6.55 -10.34 5.51
CA GLN A 143 6.70 -11.68 5.01
C GLN A 143 6.80 -12.67 6.17
N ARG A 144 6.03 -13.76 6.12
CA ARG A 144 6.05 -14.80 7.15
C ARG A 144 7.26 -15.71 6.97
N ASP A 145 7.92 -16.02 8.09
CA ASP A 145 9.16 -16.83 8.13
C ASP A 145 8.99 -18.23 7.52
N MET A 146 7.80 -18.82 7.64
CA MET A 146 7.54 -20.21 7.26
C MET A 146 7.40 -20.44 5.75
N ASP A 147 6.72 -19.53 5.04
CA ASP A 147 6.27 -19.77 3.68
C ASP A 147 6.38 -18.56 2.75
N SER A 148 7.01 -17.46 3.22
CA SER A 148 7.23 -16.27 2.42
C SER A 148 5.96 -15.54 1.94
N VAL A 149 4.79 -15.87 2.50
CA VAL A 149 3.52 -15.17 2.25
C VAL A 149 3.47 -13.92 3.10
N MET A 150 2.96 -12.82 2.54
CA MET A 150 2.78 -11.58 3.28
C MET A 150 1.62 -11.74 4.27
N PHE A 151 1.85 -11.45 5.54
CA PHE A 151 0.87 -11.57 6.62
C PHE A 151 0.85 -10.33 7.50
N LYS A 152 -0.30 -10.07 8.10
CA LYS A 152 -0.42 -9.26 9.28
C LYS A 152 -0.74 -10.16 10.46
N PHE A 153 -0.02 -9.96 11.57
CA PHE A 153 -0.30 -10.66 12.82
C PHE A 153 -0.64 -9.67 13.93
N VAL A 154 -1.68 -10.00 14.68
CA VAL A 154 -2.06 -9.29 15.91
C VAL A 154 -2.31 -10.33 16.97
N GLY A 155 -1.90 -10.02 18.21
CA GLY A 155 -2.13 -10.88 19.34
C GLY A 155 -2.40 -10.09 20.60
N VAL A 156 -3.13 -10.72 21.51
CA VAL A 156 -3.48 -10.17 22.82
C VAL A 156 -3.18 -11.19 23.91
N SER A 157 -3.04 -10.71 25.13
CA SER A 157 -2.96 -11.57 26.31
C SER A 157 -4.26 -12.35 26.50
N ARG A 158 -4.14 -13.63 26.86
CA ARG A 158 -5.27 -14.41 27.36
C ARG A 158 -5.76 -13.85 28.70
N ILE A 159 -7.06 -14.03 28.96
CA ILE A 159 -7.74 -13.54 30.17
C ILE A 159 -7.91 -14.66 31.20
N ASP A 160 -8.15 -15.88 30.71
CA ASP A 160 -8.46 -17.06 31.52
C ASP A 160 -7.24 -17.67 32.21
N GLU A 161 -6.10 -17.66 31.51
CA GLU A 161 -4.81 -18.13 32.02
C GLU A 161 -3.66 -17.40 31.30
N PRO A 162 -2.42 -17.42 31.82
CA PRO A 162 -1.29 -16.85 31.11
C PRO A 162 -1.09 -17.52 29.75
N GLY A 163 -1.04 -16.71 28.69
CA GLY A 163 -0.86 -17.19 27.32
C GLY A 163 -1.27 -16.12 26.32
N ILE A 164 -1.35 -16.51 25.05
CA ILE A 164 -1.52 -15.60 23.91
C ILE A 164 -2.73 -16.03 23.09
N VAL A 165 -3.52 -15.08 22.62
CA VAL A 165 -4.42 -15.26 21.48
C VAL A 165 -3.88 -14.43 20.33
N GLN A 166 -3.45 -15.08 19.25
CA GLN A 166 -2.93 -14.45 18.05
C GLN A 166 -3.78 -14.84 16.84
N ILE A 167 -4.04 -13.89 15.94
CA ILE A 167 -4.63 -14.15 14.64
C ILE A 167 -3.75 -13.61 13.51
N GLY A 168 -3.80 -14.29 12.37
CA GLY A 168 -3.12 -13.93 11.14
C GLY A 168 -4.09 -13.60 10.02
N LEU A 169 -3.77 -12.59 9.22
CA LEU A 169 -4.50 -12.24 7.99
C LEU A 169 -3.51 -12.18 6.81
N LYS A 170 -3.78 -12.93 5.76
CA LYS A 170 -2.98 -12.92 4.52
C LYS A 170 -3.11 -11.57 3.83
N ALA A 171 -1.97 -11.01 3.46
CA ALA A 171 -1.94 -9.76 2.74
C ALA A 171 -2.42 -9.90 1.30
N ASP A 172 -2.59 -11.08 0.70
CA ASP A 172 -3.21 -11.22 -0.63
C ASP A 172 -4.70 -10.81 -0.63
N SER A 173 -5.36 -10.90 0.53
CA SER A 173 -6.68 -10.33 0.78
C SER A 173 -6.63 -8.80 0.94
N ILE A 174 -5.46 -8.25 1.27
CA ILE A 174 -5.21 -6.82 1.56
C ILE A 174 -4.61 -6.08 0.32
N SER A 175 -3.75 -6.75 -0.47
CA SER A 175 -2.84 -6.17 -1.46
C SER A 175 -3.52 -5.82 -2.77
N ARG A 176 -4.64 -6.49 -3.08
CA ARG A 176 -5.53 -6.14 -4.21
C ARG A 176 -5.91 -4.65 -4.17
N TYR A 177 -6.20 -4.12 -2.98
CA TYR A 177 -6.56 -2.71 -2.80
C TYR A 177 -5.37 -1.76 -2.87
N GLN A 178 -4.16 -2.21 -2.50
CA GLN A 178 -2.97 -1.36 -2.45
C GLN A 178 -2.38 -1.05 -3.83
N THR A 179 -2.46 -2.00 -4.76
CA THR A 179 -1.88 -1.88 -6.11
C THR A 179 -2.75 -1.02 -7.02
N GLU A 180 -4.06 -1.10 -6.89
CA GLU A 180 -4.99 -0.38 -7.77
C GLU A 180 -4.94 1.14 -7.56
N ILE A 181 -4.82 1.62 -6.32
CA ILE A 181 -4.92 3.07 -6.07
C ILE A 181 -3.64 3.81 -6.47
N GLY A 182 -2.46 3.27 -6.16
CA GLY A 182 -1.20 3.90 -6.55
C GLY A 182 -0.91 3.83 -8.06
N SER A 183 -1.39 2.77 -8.73
CA SER A 183 -1.14 2.57 -10.17
C SER A 183 -2.00 3.49 -11.05
N VAL A 184 -3.28 3.68 -10.73
CA VAL A 184 -4.18 4.49 -11.57
C VAL A 184 -3.69 5.93 -11.71
N PHE A 185 -3.35 6.59 -10.60
CA PHE A 185 -2.91 7.99 -10.67
C PHE A 185 -1.47 8.14 -11.21
N GLY A 186 -0.59 7.15 -10.96
CA GLY A 186 0.74 7.12 -11.57
C GLY A 186 0.70 6.98 -13.10
N LEU A 187 -0.26 6.21 -13.63
CA LEU A 187 -0.51 6.09 -15.07
C LEU A 187 -0.97 7.43 -15.66
N LEU A 188 -1.92 8.12 -15.01
CA LEU A 188 -2.36 9.46 -15.45
C LEU A 188 -1.20 10.46 -15.47
N ALA A 189 -0.41 10.53 -14.39
CA ALA A 189 0.74 11.44 -14.32
C ALA A 189 1.77 11.15 -15.43
N ASN A 190 2.03 9.88 -15.72
CA ASN A 190 2.90 9.49 -16.84
C ASN A 190 2.32 9.92 -18.20
N GLU A 191 1.01 9.77 -18.42
CA GLU A 191 0.37 10.16 -19.67
C GLU A 191 0.40 11.68 -19.87
N ILE A 192 0.16 12.47 -18.82
CA ILE A 192 0.25 13.94 -18.86
C ILE A 192 1.70 14.37 -19.19
N ARG A 193 2.71 13.72 -18.58
CA ARG A 193 4.13 14.00 -18.89
C ARG A 193 4.49 13.65 -20.33
N ASN A 194 3.98 12.52 -20.84
CA ASN A 194 4.19 12.12 -22.22
C ASN A 194 3.58 13.14 -23.19
N LEU A 195 2.36 13.63 -22.88
CA LEU A 195 1.70 14.68 -23.65
C LEU A 195 2.52 15.97 -23.63
N GLY A 196 2.96 16.42 -22.46
CA GLY A 196 3.83 17.60 -22.32
C GLY A 196 5.09 17.49 -23.16
N THR A 197 5.77 16.33 -23.13
CA THR A 197 6.97 16.04 -23.93
C THR A 197 6.67 16.05 -25.43
N LYS A 198 5.55 15.46 -25.86
CA LYS A 198 5.12 15.42 -27.26
C LYS A 198 4.81 16.83 -27.80
N ILE A 199 4.17 17.67 -27.00
CA ILE A 199 3.92 19.08 -27.34
C ILE A 199 5.23 19.84 -27.46
N GLY A 200 6.14 19.68 -26.50
CA GLY A 200 7.45 20.36 -26.52
C GLY A 200 8.30 19.99 -27.74
N THR A 201 8.34 18.70 -28.10
CA THR A 201 9.05 18.22 -29.30
C THR A 201 8.41 18.71 -30.59
N SER A 202 7.07 18.72 -30.68
CA SER A 202 6.34 19.25 -31.84
C SER A 202 6.56 20.75 -32.02
N THR A 203 6.56 21.48 -30.91
CA THR A 203 6.79 22.93 -30.89
C THR A 203 8.21 23.29 -31.29
N ALA A 204 9.20 22.53 -30.82
CA ALA A 204 10.59 22.71 -31.25
C ALA A 204 10.74 22.51 -32.76
N ARG A 205 10.04 21.53 -33.36
CA ARG A 205 10.01 21.34 -34.81
C ARG A 205 9.34 22.52 -35.54
N ILE A 206 8.22 23.03 -35.04
CA ILE A 206 7.54 24.21 -35.61
C ILE A 206 8.49 25.41 -35.61
N GLN A 207 9.13 25.70 -34.47
CA GLN A 207 10.07 26.81 -34.36
C GLN A 207 11.27 26.65 -35.30
N GLN A 208 11.78 25.44 -35.46
CA GLN A 208 12.86 25.16 -36.42
C GLN A 208 12.42 25.49 -37.85
N VAL A 209 11.26 24.99 -38.28
CA VAL A 209 10.72 25.27 -39.63
C VAL A 209 10.45 26.76 -39.83
N THR A 210 9.85 27.45 -38.84
CA THR A 210 9.62 28.90 -38.90
C THR A 210 10.93 29.68 -39.04
N ASN A 211 11.97 29.30 -38.30
CA ASN A 211 13.29 29.93 -38.42
C ASN A 211 13.92 29.69 -39.80
N ASP A 212 13.76 28.48 -40.38
CA ASP A 212 14.29 28.16 -41.70
C ASP A 212 13.53 28.91 -42.81
N LEU A 213 12.21 29.05 -42.70
CA LEU A 213 11.39 29.88 -43.59
C LEU A 213 11.78 31.37 -43.50
N HIS A 214 12.04 31.88 -42.30
CA HIS A 214 12.48 33.25 -42.11
C HIS A 214 13.84 33.53 -42.78
N LYS A 215 14.78 32.58 -42.73
CA LYS A 215 16.05 32.69 -43.44
C LYS A 215 15.90 32.68 -44.96
N LEU A 216 14.97 31.87 -45.49
CA LEU A 216 14.68 31.78 -46.93
C LEU A 216 14.01 33.04 -47.49
N ASP A 217 13.22 33.75 -46.68
CA ASP A 217 12.62 35.04 -47.08
C ASP A 217 13.65 36.18 -47.07
N MET A 218 14.71 36.06 -46.26
CA MET A 218 15.80 37.04 -46.17
C MET A 218 16.92 36.83 -47.21
N SER A 219 16.87 35.75 -47.99
CA SER A 219 17.85 35.40 -49.04
C SER A 219 17.35 35.74 -50.43
#